data_AF-I9U874-F1
#
_entry.id   AF-I9U874-F1
#
_cell.length_a   1.000
_cell.length_b   1.000
_cell.length_c   1.000
_cell.angle_alpha   90.00
_cell.angle_beta   90.00
_cell.angle_gamma   90.00
#
_symmetry.space_group_name_H-M   'P 1'
#
loop_
_entity.id
_entity.type
_entity.pdbx_description
1 polymer ?
#
loop_
_entity_poly.entity_id
_entity_poly.type
_entity_poly.pdbx_seq_one_letter_code
_entity_poly.pdbx_strand_id
1 'polypeptide(L)'
;MKDIMLADTPVEQRAQILRDSCDEVVEKSYLSKFSQEETNELRANLVEVQIQMQELTENFDVVKADFKGKMKPLQERIGKMLDDLRKGGEYIKGECYKFIDQDEGRVGYYTPDGYLLEERPMKPEERQKTIQMAVRLTGTDN
;
A
#
# COMPACT_ATOMS: atom_id res chain seq x y z
N MET A 1 27.28 59.55 -17.79
CA MET A 1 26.88 59.55 -16.37
C MET A 1 27.65 58.41 -15.70
N LYS A 2 28.23 58.62 -14.51
CA LYS A 2 28.79 57.49 -13.74
C LYS A 2 27.62 56.58 -13.32
N ASP A 3 27.77 55.26 -13.37
CA ASP A 3 26.73 54.29 -12.94
C ASP A 3 26.39 54.39 -11.45
N ILE A 4 27.23 55.07 -10.67
CA ILE A 4 27.09 55.27 -9.23
C ILE A 4 27.20 56.76 -8.90
N MET A 5 26.17 57.32 -8.27
CA MET A 5 26.17 58.68 -7.72
C MET A 5 27.05 58.73 -6.46
N LEU A 6 27.82 59.81 -6.28
CA LEU A 6 28.80 59.94 -5.17
C LEU A 6 29.87 58.83 -5.16
N ALA A 7 30.32 58.39 -6.35
CA ALA A 7 31.32 57.33 -6.49
C ALA A 7 32.63 57.60 -5.72
N ASP A 8 32.99 58.87 -5.53
CA ASP A 8 34.24 59.30 -4.87
C ASP A 8 34.07 59.46 -3.35
N THR A 9 32.88 59.16 -2.80
CA THR A 9 32.55 59.26 -1.37
C THR A 9 32.45 57.87 -0.73
N PRO A 10 32.84 57.66 0.55
CA PRO A 10 32.64 56.40 1.27
C PRO A 10 31.18 55.96 1.30
N VAL A 11 30.92 54.66 1.16
CA VAL A 11 29.57 54.08 1.02
C VAL A 11 28.69 54.41 2.21
N GLU A 12 29.28 54.42 3.41
CA GLU A 12 28.60 54.69 4.69
C GLU A 12 28.01 56.10 4.75
N GLN A 13 28.58 57.05 4.02
CA GLN A 13 28.15 58.46 4.01
C GLN A 13 27.17 58.76 2.88
N ARG A 14 27.12 57.92 1.83
CA ARG A 14 26.30 58.19 0.63
C ARG A 14 24.82 58.31 0.96
N ALA A 15 24.30 57.45 1.83
CA ALA A 15 22.88 57.45 2.18
C ALA A 15 22.43 58.76 2.85
N GLN A 16 23.26 59.34 3.73
CA GLN A 16 22.96 60.61 4.40
C GLN A 16 22.98 61.76 3.41
N ILE A 17 24.03 61.85 2.56
CA ILE A 17 24.14 62.91 1.55
C ILE A 17 22.97 62.84 0.56
N LEU A 18 22.60 61.65 0.09
CA LEU A 18 21.48 61.46 -0.82
C LEU A 18 20.15 61.89 -0.19
N ARG A 19 19.94 61.61 1.09
CA ARG A 19 18.73 62.03 1.83
C ARG A 19 18.65 63.55 2.00
N ASP A 20 19.78 64.20 2.29
CA ASP A 20 19.83 65.65 2.51
C ASP A 20 19.71 66.44 1.19
N SER A 21 20.03 65.83 0.05
CA SER A 21 20.01 66.46 -1.27
C SER A 21 18.86 66.03 -2.20
N CYS A 22 18.05 65.04 -1.83
CA CYS A 22 16.96 64.56 -2.70
C CYS A 22 15.72 65.47 -2.65
N ASP A 23 14.98 65.52 -3.75
CA ASP A 23 13.71 66.26 -3.82
C ASP A 23 12.59 65.59 -2.99
N GLU A 24 12.57 64.24 -2.94
CA GLU A 24 11.59 63.44 -2.20
C GLU A 24 12.17 62.06 -1.85
N VAL A 25 11.87 61.56 -0.64
CA VAL A 25 12.17 60.18 -0.24
C VAL A 25 10.97 59.29 -0.58
N VAL A 26 11.12 58.44 -1.58
CA VAL A 26 10.05 57.53 -2.05
C VAL A 26 10.38 56.08 -1.70
N GLU A 27 9.41 55.35 -1.17
CA GLU A 27 9.53 53.91 -0.94
C GLU A 27 9.34 53.14 -2.25
N LYS A 28 10.38 52.42 -2.67
CA LYS A 28 10.37 51.55 -3.85
C LYS A 28 11.11 50.26 -3.56
N SER A 29 10.56 49.15 -4.05
CA SER A 29 11.28 47.89 -4.09
C SER A 29 12.23 47.86 -5.29
N TYR A 30 13.45 47.37 -5.07
CA TYR A 30 14.44 47.18 -6.12
C TYR A 30 15.18 45.85 -5.93
N LEU A 31 15.73 45.32 -7.02
CA LEU A 31 16.57 44.13 -6.99
C LEU A 31 17.98 44.55 -6.58
N SER A 32 18.40 44.17 -5.37
CA SER A 32 19.82 44.22 -4.99
C SER A 32 20.53 43.04 -5.64
N LYS A 33 21.59 43.32 -6.41
CA LYS A 33 22.43 42.27 -7.00
C LYS A 33 23.39 41.77 -5.94
N PHE A 34 23.56 40.45 -5.87
CA PHE A 34 24.63 39.85 -5.09
C PHE A 34 25.99 40.23 -5.66
N SER A 35 26.98 40.36 -4.78
CA SER A 35 28.39 40.34 -5.15
C SER A 35 28.77 38.97 -5.69
N GLN A 36 29.96 38.88 -6.29
CA GLN A 36 30.47 37.59 -6.77
C GLN A 36 30.74 36.63 -5.61
N GLU A 37 31.22 37.14 -4.47
CA GLU A 37 31.42 36.39 -3.23
C GLU A 37 30.09 35.86 -2.68
N GLU A 38 29.09 36.72 -2.50
CA GLU A 38 27.76 36.34 -2.02
C GLU A 38 27.10 35.28 -2.92
N THR A 39 27.25 35.44 -4.24
CA THR A 39 26.76 34.47 -5.22
C THR A 39 27.44 33.10 -5.05
N ASN A 40 28.75 33.09 -4.78
CA ASN A 40 29.51 31.86 -4.62
C ASN A 40 29.18 31.17 -3.29
N GLU A 41 29.02 31.92 -2.20
CA GLU A 41 28.55 31.40 -0.92
C GLU A 41 27.16 30.79 -1.04
N LEU A 42 26.23 31.47 -1.72
CA LEU A 42 24.88 30.96 -1.94
C LEU A 42 24.89 29.66 -2.75
N ARG A 43 25.75 29.56 -3.77
CA ARG A 43 25.94 28.32 -4.54
C ARG A 43 26.48 27.18 -3.68
N ALA A 44 27.45 27.44 -2.82
CA ALA A 44 27.99 26.44 -1.90
C ALA A 44 26.91 25.92 -0.94
N ASN A 45 26.14 26.83 -0.33
CA ASN A 45 25.03 26.50 0.57
C ASN A 45 23.95 25.69 -0.17
N LEU A 46 23.63 26.04 -1.41
CA LEU A 46 22.66 25.30 -2.22
C LEU A 46 23.11 23.85 -2.45
N VAL A 47 24.39 23.64 -2.76
CA VAL A 47 24.94 22.29 -2.95
C VAL A 47 24.85 21.47 -1.66
N GLU A 48 25.18 22.07 -0.51
CA GLU A 48 25.08 21.39 0.78
C GLU A 48 23.64 20.95 1.09
N VAL A 49 22.67 21.85 0.96
CA VAL A 49 21.25 21.55 1.19
C VAL A 49 20.76 20.48 0.20
N GLN A 50 21.23 20.52 -1.05
CA GLN A 50 20.85 19.53 -2.06
C GLN A 50 21.38 18.13 -1.71
N ILE A 51 22.61 18.01 -1.20
CA ILE A 51 23.17 16.74 -0.73
C ILE A 51 22.34 16.19 0.43
N GLN A 52 22.04 17.03 1.43
CA GLN A 52 21.21 16.62 2.58
C GLN A 52 19.82 16.14 2.13
N MET A 53 19.20 16.84 1.18
CA MET A 53 17.91 16.46 0.63
C MET A 53 17.96 15.11 -0.10
N GLN A 54 19.04 14.88 -0.86
CA GLN A 54 19.23 13.62 -1.57
C GLN A 54 19.38 12.45 -0.59
N GLU A 55 20.23 12.58 0.42
CA GLU A 55 20.42 11.55 1.45
C GLU A 55 19.12 11.23 2.20
N LEU A 56 18.33 12.25 2.55
CA LEU A 56 17.02 12.04 3.18
C LEU A 56 16.04 11.33 2.25
N THR A 57 16.05 11.65 0.96
CA THR A 57 15.18 11.02 -0.03
C THR A 57 15.53 9.54 -0.22
N GLU A 58 16.82 9.22 -0.31
CA GLU A 58 17.28 7.83 -0.43
C GLU A 58 16.90 7.01 0.81
N ASN A 59 17.11 7.55 2.01
CA ASN A 59 16.69 6.91 3.26
C ASN A 59 15.17 6.73 3.35
N PHE A 60 14.40 7.74 2.92
CA PHE A 60 12.95 7.66 2.87
C PHE A 60 12.47 6.56 1.94
N ASP A 61 13.06 6.42 0.74
CA ASP A 61 12.68 5.40 -0.21
C ASP A 61 12.99 3.98 0.28
N VAL A 62 14.09 3.79 1.02
CA VAL A 62 14.40 2.51 1.68
C VAL A 62 13.32 2.16 2.72
N VAL A 63 12.99 3.09 3.62
CA VAL A 63 11.97 2.88 4.66
C VAL A 63 10.60 2.64 4.03
N LYS A 64 10.24 3.42 3.02
CA LYS A 64 9.00 3.27 2.26
C LYS A 64 8.91 1.90 1.58
N ALA A 65 10.00 1.40 1.01
CA ALA A 65 10.05 0.07 0.40
C ALA A 65 9.84 -1.04 1.45
N ASP A 66 10.45 -0.93 2.63
CA ASP A 66 10.26 -1.86 3.75
C ASP A 66 8.79 -1.90 4.21
N PHE A 67 8.17 -0.74 4.45
CA PHE A 67 6.76 -0.68 4.82
C PHE A 67 5.83 -1.21 3.73
N LYS A 68 6.13 -0.92 2.46
CA LYS A 68 5.38 -1.49 1.32
C LYS A 68 5.50 -3.02 1.30
N GLY A 69 6.68 -3.55 1.60
CA GLY A 69 6.94 -4.98 1.74
C GLY A 69 6.10 -5.62 2.86
N LYS A 70 6.00 -4.97 4.02
CA LYS A 70 5.17 -5.41 5.16
C LYS A 70 3.68 -5.33 4.88
N MET A 71 3.23 -4.33 4.13
CA MET A 71 1.80 -4.13 3.81
C MET A 71 1.30 -5.12 2.76
N LYS A 72 2.11 -5.46 1.75
CA LYS A 72 1.71 -6.35 0.64
C LYS A 72 1.09 -7.69 1.08
N PRO A 73 1.72 -8.50 1.97
CA PRO A 73 1.13 -9.78 2.39
C PRO A 73 -0.17 -9.60 3.18
N LEU A 74 -0.32 -8.48 3.91
CA LEU A 74 -1.56 -8.18 4.62
C LEU A 74 -2.69 -7.82 3.64
N GLN A 75 -2.39 -7.04 2.60
CA GLN A 75 -3.34 -6.72 1.54
C GLN A 75 -3.78 -7.97 0.77
N GLU A 76 -2.84 -8.87 0.45
CA GLU A 76 -3.13 -10.16 -0.19
C GLU A 76 -4.01 -11.04 0.71
N ARG A 77 -3.71 -11.10 2.01
CA ARG A 77 -4.53 -11.83 2.99
C ARG A 77 -5.94 -11.26 3.12
N ILE A 78 -6.08 -9.94 3.17
CA ILE A 78 -7.39 -9.27 3.16
C ILE A 78 -8.16 -9.64 1.89
N GLY A 79 -7.49 -9.61 0.72
CA GLY A 79 -8.07 -9.99 -0.56
C GLY A 79 -8.61 -11.42 -0.55
N LYS A 80 -7.84 -12.39 -0.04
CA LYS A 80 -8.30 -13.78 0.10
C LYS A 80 -9.51 -13.88 1.02
N MET A 81 -9.45 -13.26 2.21
CA MET A 81 -10.55 -13.32 3.17
C MET A 81 -11.85 -12.70 2.62
N LEU A 82 -11.75 -11.61 1.86
CA LEU A 82 -12.91 -11.01 1.20
C LEU A 82 -13.51 -11.92 0.12
N ASP A 83 -12.66 -12.66 -0.62
CA ASP A 83 -13.12 -13.63 -1.60
C ASP A 83 -13.82 -14.83 -0.94
N ASP A 84 -13.23 -15.38 0.13
CA ASP A 84 -13.83 -16.46 0.92
C ASP A 84 -15.19 -16.04 1.51
N LEU A 85 -15.27 -14.81 2.05
CA LEU A 85 -16.53 -14.23 2.54
C LEU A 85 -17.57 -14.05 1.43
N ARG A 86 -17.17 -13.57 0.24
CA ARG A 86 -18.08 -13.41 -0.90
C ARG A 86 -18.63 -14.75 -1.39
N LYS A 87 -17.81 -15.81 -1.36
CA LYS A 87 -18.22 -17.17 -1.71
C LYS A 87 -19.09 -17.82 -0.63
N GLY A 88 -19.10 -17.29 0.58
CA GLY A 88 -19.82 -17.86 1.72
C GLY A 88 -19.11 -19.07 2.36
N GLY A 89 -17.81 -19.25 2.09
CA GLY A 89 -17.03 -20.38 2.58
C GLY A 89 -15.74 -20.61 1.77
N GLU A 90 -14.84 -21.42 2.33
CA GLU A 90 -13.63 -21.88 1.63
C GLU A 90 -13.90 -23.21 0.92
N TYR A 91 -13.35 -23.41 -0.27
CA TYR A 91 -13.38 -24.71 -0.94
C TYR A 91 -12.39 -25.66 -0.26
N ILE A 92 -12.91 -26.57 0.56
CA ILE A 92 -12.12 -27.60 1.23
C ILE A 92 -12.05 -28.83 0.33
N LYS A 93 -10.82 -29.26 0.01
CA LYS A 93 -10.57 -30.59 -0.61
C LYS A 93 -10.15 -31.55 0.49
N GLY A 94 -11.06 -32.42 0.90
CA GLY A 94 -10.84 -33.40 1.96
C GLY A 94 -11.59 -34.70 1.69
N GLU A 95 -11.46 -35.64 2.63
CA GLU A 95 -12.25 -36.87 2.59
C GLU A 95 -13.74 -36.54 2.73
N CYS A 96 -14.55 -37.11 1.84
CA CYS A 96 -16.01 -37.05 1.90
C CYS A 96 -16.53 -38.48 1.93
N TYR A 97 -17.55 -38.71 2.75
CA TYR A 97 -18.06 -40.06 2.99
C TYR A 97 -19.34 -40.28 2.19
N LYS A 98 -19.30 -41.27 1.30
CA LYS A 98 -20.43 -41.66 0.46
C LYS A 98 -21.30 -42.69 1.20
N PHE A 99 -22.59 -42.40 1.31
CA PHE A 99 -23.59 -43.31 1.81
C PHE A 99 -24.62 -43.59 0.72
N ILE A 100 -25.03 -44.84 0.61
CA ILE A 100 -26.04 -45.29 -0.35
C ILE A 100 -27.19 -45.85 0.47
N ASP A 101 -28.36 -45.25 0.31
CA ASP A 101 -29.61 -45.72 0.88
C ASP A 101 -30.35 -46.53 -0.18
N GLN A 102 -30.46 -47.83 0.07
CA GLN A 102 -31.08 -48.77 -0.88
C GLN A 102 -32.61 -48.66 -0.87
N ASP A 103 -33.20 -48.25 0.26
CA ASP A 103 -34.65 -48.19 0.44
C ASP A 103 -35.22 -46.93 -0.21
N GLU A 104 -34.52 -45.79 -0.04
CA GLU A 104 -34.94 -44.52 -0.64
C GLU A 104 -34.45 -44.31 -2.07
N GLY A 105 -33.52 -45.13 -2.57
CA GLY A 105 -33.03 -44.97 -3.94
C GLY A 105 -31.94 -43.89 -4.09
N ARG A 106 -31.30 -43.46 -3.00
CA ARG A 106 -30.49 -42.23 -2.94
C ARG A 106 -29.03 -42.47 -2.55
N VAL A 107 -28.18 -41.54 -2.96
CA VAL A 107 -26.76 -41.47 -2.58
C VAL A 107 -26.48 -40.09 -2.03
N GLY A 108 -26.01 -40.03 -0.79
CA GLY A 108 -25.55 -38.82 -0.13
C GLY A 108 -24.04 -38.79 0.05
N TYR A 109 -23.44 -37.62 -0.13
CA TYR A 109 -22.05 -37.35 0.21
C TYR A 109 -21.99 -36.44 1.42
N TYR A 110 -21.21 -36.81 2.43
CA TYR A 110 -21.16 -36.11 3.71
C TYR A 110 -19.75 -35.62 4.03
N THR A 111 -19.66 -34.48 4.69
CA THR A 111 -18.40 -33.99 5.29
C THR A 111 -17.98 -34.87 6.48
N PRO A 112 -16.74 -34.76 6.96
CA PRO A 112 -16.30 -35.43 8.19
C PRO A 112 -17.14 -35.10 9.43
N ASP A 113 -17.70 -33.89 9.50
CA ASP A 113 -18.59 -33.48 10.59
C ASP A 113 -20.04 -33.96 10.40
N GLY A 114 -20.34 -34.67 9.31
CA GLY A 114 -21.65 -35.27 9.04
C GLY A 114 -22.65 -34.37 8.32
N TYR A 115 -22.22 -33.23 7.75
CA TYR A 115 -23.11 -32.39 6.94
C TYR A 115 -23.28 -32.95 5.52
N LEU A 116 -24.51 -32.97 5.00
CA LEU A 116 -24.81 -33.39 3.64
C LEU A 116 -24.32 -32.34 2.63
N LEU A 117 -23.46 -32.77 1.70
CA LEU A 117 -22.90 -31.94 0.61
C LEU A 117 -23.72 -32.03 -0.66
N GLU A 118 -24.06 -33.24 -1.08
CA GLU A 118 -24.78 -33.52 -2.32
C GLU A 118 -25.62 -34.78 -2.12
N GLU A 119 -26.84 -34.76 -2.65
CA GLU A 119 -27.69 -35.92 -2.76
C GLU A 119 -28.14 -36.12 -4.21
N ARG A 120 -28.11 -37.37 -4.67
CA ARG A 120 -28.57 -37.73 -6.01
C ARG A 120 -29.21 -39.12 -6.04
N PRO A 121 -29.99 -39.45 -7.09
CA PRO A 121 -30.43 -40.81 -7.33
C PRO A 121 -29.26 -41.80 -7.47
N MET A 122 -29.49 -43.05 -7.07
CA MET A 122 -28.56 -44.15 -7.28
C MET A 122 -28.32 -44.43 -8.77
N LYS A 123 -27.06 -44.69 -9.12
CA LYS A 123 -26.67 -45.26 -10.41
C LYS A 123 -26.91 -46.78 -10.40
N PRO A 124 -27.09 -47.42 -11.58
CA PRO A 124 -27.32 -48.86 -11.67
C PRO A 124 -26.27 -49.72 -10.95
N GLU A 125 -25.00 -49.33 -11.01
CA GLU A 125 -23.89 -50.05 -10.38
C GLU A 125 -23.93 -49.96 -8.85
N GLU A 126 -24.53 -48.89 -8.31
CA GLU A 126 -24.62 -48.62 -6.86
C GLU A 126 -25.76 -49.42 -6.19
N ARG A 127 -26.62 -50.07 -6.99
CA ARG A 127 -27.67 -50.98 -6.52
C ARG A 127 -27.10 -52.32 -6.06
N GLN A 128 -25.87 -52.65 -6.46
CA GLN A 128 -25.20 -53.84 -5.97
C GLN A 128 -24.78 -53.64 -4.50
N LYS A 129 -25.34 -54.45 -3.60
CA LYS A 129 -25.05 -54.36 -2.16
C LYS A 129 -23.56 -54.63 -1.89
N THR A 130 -22.92 -53.76 -1.10
CA THR A 130 -21.56 -53.98 -0.61
C THR A 130 -21.58 -54.59 0.80
N ILE A 131 -20.44 -55.16 1.21
CA ILE A 131 -20.27 -55.74 2.55
C ILE A 131 -20.54 -54.69 3.64
N GLN A 132 -20.11 -53.44 3.46
CA GLN A 132 -20.37 -52.38 4.44
C GLN A 132 -21.86 -52.07 4.60
N MET A 133 -22.67 -52.23 3.55
CA MET A 133 -24.13 -52.03 3.63
C MET A 133 -24.79 -53.15 4.44
N ALA A 134 -24.35 -54.39 4.27
CA ALA A 134 -24.87 -55.53 5.02
C ALA A 134 -24.65 -55.37 6.53
N VAL A 135 -23.50 -54.82 6.94
CA VAL A 135 -23.16 -54.57 8.35
C VAL A 135 -24.00 -53.43 8.97
N ARG A 136 -24.44 -52.44 8.18
CA ARG A 136 -25.30 -51.33 8.67
C ARG A 136 -26.72 -51.81 8.99
N LEU A 137 -27.27 -52.69 8.16
CA LEU A 137 -28.61 -53.25 8.32
C LEU A 137 -28.73 -54.15 9.55
N THR A 138 -27.63 -54.78 9.99
CA THR A 138 -27.61 -55.68 11.15
C THR A 138 -27.59 -54.95 12.51
N GLY A 139 -27.62 -53.61 12.54
CA GLY A 139 -27.45 -52.79 13.74
C GLY A 139 -28.65 -51.95 14.19
N THR A 140 -29.79 -51.99 13.48
CA THR A 140 -31.02 -51.24 13.84
C THR A 140 -32.26 -52.13 13.71
N ASP A 141 -32.26 -53.24 14.43
CA ASP A 141 -33.47 -53.93 14.87
C ASP A 141 -33.50 -53.87 16.42
N ASN A 142 -33.98 -52.74 16.96
CA ASN A 142 -34.44 -52.57 18.35
C ASN A 142 -35.43 -51.41 18.42
#